data_AF-A0A7S2HDN2-F1
#
_entry.id   AF-A0A7S2HDN2-F1
#
_cell.length_a   1.000
_cell.length_b   1.000
_cell.length_c   1.000
_cell.angle_alpha   90.00
_cell.angle_beta   90.00
_cell.angle_gamma   90.00
#
_symmetry.space_group_name_H-M   'P 1'
#
loop_
_entity.id
_entity.type
_entity.pdbx_description
1 polymer ?
#
loop_
_entity_poly.entity_id
_entity_poly.type
_entity_poly.pdbx_seq_one_letter_code
_entity_poly.pdbx_strand_id
1 'polypeptide(L)'
;TVPTLDSSPGANGKSNMDICQGDCDRDSDCKSGLRCFQRDGYTTVPGCSGTGTSGWDYCARADTVPTLDSSPGANGKSNMDICQGDCDRDSDCKSGLRCFQRDGYTTVPGCSGTGTSGWDYCARADTVPTLDS
;
A
#
# COMPACT_ATOMS: atom_id res chain seq x y z
N THR A 1 0.08 -23.75 3.04
CA THR A 1 -0.77 -23.29 1.93
C THR A 1 -0.90 -21.79 2.03
N VAL A 2 -0.96 -21.06 0.91
CA VAL A 2 -1.18 -19.61 0.94
C VAL A 2 -2.63 -19.35 1.41
N PRO A 3 -2.86 -18.59 2.49
CA PRO A 3 -4.21 -18.26 2.94
C PRO A 3 -5.00 -17.48 1.87
N THR A 4 -6.31 -17.68 1.83
CA THR A 4 -7.21 -16.94 0.94
C THR A 4 -7.69 -15.66 1.60
N LEU A 5 -7.94 -14.62 0.82
CA LEU A 5 -8.57 -13.40 1.33
C LEU A 5 -9.94 -13.70 1.91
N ASP A 6 -10.15 -13.26 3.15
CA ASP A 6 -11.37 -13.42 3.93
C ASP A 6 -12.02 -12.06 4.17
N SER A 7 -13.19 -11.86 3.57
CA SER A 7 -13.99 -10.65 3.71
C SER A 7 -15.00 -10.72 4.87
N SER A 8 -14.84 -11.68 5.78
CA SER A 8 -15.65 -11.84 6.99
C SER A 8 -14.93 -11.21 8.18
N PRO A 9 -15.59 -10.48 9.09
CA PRO A 9 -17.02 -10.19 9.16
C PRO A 9 -17.44 -8.95 8.34
N GLY A 10 -16.54 -8.42 7.52
CA GLY A 10 -16.70 -7.19 6.74
C GLY A 10 -16.47 -5.91 7.54
N ALA A 11 -16.94 -4.77 7.03
CA ALA A 11 -16.65 -3.42 7.57
C ALA A 11 -17.02 -3.20 9.06
N ASN A 12 -17.69 -4.15 9.71
CA ASN A 12 -18.06 -4.10 11.12
C ASN A 12 -17.07 -4.80 12.07
N GLY A 13 -16.19 -5.67 11.55
CA GLY A 13 -15.06 -6.19 12.33
C GLY A 13 -13.87 -5.29 12.09
N LYS A 14 -13.28 -4.72 13.13
CA LYS A 14 -12.15 -3.77 13.01
C LYS A 14 -11.02 -4.03 14.01
N SER A 15 -10.94 -5.23 14.60
CA SER A 15 -9.86 -5.55 15.54
C SER A 15 -9.53 -7.03 15.61
N ASN A 16 -8.29 -7.32 16.00
CA ASN A 16 -7.76 -8.67 16.20
C ASN A 16 -7.91 -9.58 14.96
N MET A 17 -7.76 -9.00 13.77
CA MET A 17 -7.89 -9.73 12.50
C MET A 17 -6.71 -10.65 12.20
N ASP A 18 -7.01 -11.81 11.63
CA ASP A 18 -6.02 -12.77 11.14
C ASP A 18 -5.39 -12.34 9.81
N ILE A 19 -4.33 -13.02 9.40
CA ILE A 19 -3.71 -12.83 8.08
C ILE A 19 -4.74 -13.04 6.97
N CYS A 20 -4.69 -12.18 5.95
CA CYS A 20 -5.61 -12.14 4.81
C CYS A 20 -7.06 -11.81 5.15
N GLN A 21 -7.35 -11.33 6.36
CA GLN A 21 -8.68 -10.86 6.75
C GLN A 21 -8.80 -9.35 6.52
N GLY A 22 -9.92 -8.92 5.97
CA GLY A 22 -10.33 -7.51 5.82
C GLY A 22 -11.65 -7.24 6.54
N ASP A 23 -12.10 -5.99 6.68
CA ASP A 23 -11.61 -4.73 6.11
C ASP A 23 -10.88 -3.92 7.20
N CYS A 24 -9.55 -4.08 7.33
CA CYS A 24 -8.80 -3.34 8.35
C CYS A 24 -8.66 -1.87 7.94
N ASP A 25 -8.66 -0.91 8.85
CA ASP A 25 -8.36 0.49 8.51
C ASP A 25 -6.93 0.89 8.89
N ARG A 26 -6.34 0.19 9.85
CA ARG A 26 -5.02 0.52 10.42
C ARG A 26 -4.31 -0.70 10.97
N ASP A 27 -2.98 -0.60 11.12
CA ASP A 27 -2.14 -1.71 11.61
C ASP A 27 -2.64 -2.32 12.92
N SER A 28 -3.21 -1.51 13.83
CA SER A 28 -3.76 -1.99 15.11
C SER A 28 -5.00 -2.86 15.00
N ASP A 29 -5.65 -2.91 13.84
CA ASP A 29 -6.83 -3.74 13.62
C ASP A 29 -6.43 -5.20 13.36
N CYS A 30 -5.18 -5.43 12.98
CA CYS A 30 -4.59 -6.73 12.73
C CYS A 30 -3.94 -7.32 14.00
N LYS A 31 -3.80 -8.64 14.03
CA LYS A 31 -3.02 -9.34 15.07
C LYS A 31 -1.54 -8.92 15.04
N SER A 32 -0.85 -9.16 16.16
CA SER A 32 0.59 -8.91 16.29
C SER A 32 1.40 -9.56 15.16
N GLY A 33 2.37 -8.84 14.61
CA GLY A 33 3.18 -9.27 13.47
C GLY A 33 2.52 -9.07 12.09
N LEU A 34 1.29 -8.55 12.06
CA LEU A 34 0.57 -8.19 10.86
C LEU A 34 0.42 -6.67 10.76
N ARG A 35 0.08 -6.21 9.56
CA ARG A 35 -0.16 -4.80 9.21
C ARG A 35 -1.35 -4.70 8.29
N CYS A 36 -2.03 -3.57 8.32
CA CYS A 36 -3.10 -3.35 7.39
C CYS A 36 -2.52 -2.96 6.03
N PHE A 37 -2.61 -3.87 5.06
CA PHE A 37 -2.16 -3.63 3.70
C PHE A 37 -3.23 -2.82 2.96
N GLN A 38 -3.03 -1.50 3.02
CA GLN A 38 -3.84 -0.50 2.34
C GLN A 38 -3.76 -0.69 0.82
N ARG A 39 -4.89 -0.89 0.15
CA ARG A 39 -4.91 -1.20 -1.28
C ARG A 39 -6.12 -0.65 -2.01
N ASP A 40 -5.90 -0.29 -3.27
CA ASP A 40 -6.97 0.12 -4.17
C ASP A 40 -7.44 -1.02 -5.07
N GLY A 41 -8.72 -0.95 -5.48
CA GLY A 41 -9.33 -1.88 -6.42
C GLY A 41 -9.19 -3.33 -5.97
N TYR A 42 -8.47 -4.14 -6.76
CA TYR A 42 -8.20 -5.56 -6.50
C TYR A 42 -6.69 -5.87 -6.44
N THR A 43 -5.89 -4.88 -6.05
CA THR A 43 -4.44 -5.05 -5.92
C THR A 43 -4.12 -6.28 -5.08
N THR A 44 -3.23 -7.14 -5.58
CA THR A 44 -2.88 -8.39 -4.90
C THR A 44 -2.28 -8.12 -3.52
N VAL A 45 -2.79 -8.81 -2.50
CA VAL A 45 -2.30 -8.71 -1.12
C VAL A 45 -1.10 -9.64 -0.93
N PRO A 46 0.08 -9.13 -0.50
CA PRO A 46 1.26 -9.94 -0.28
C PRO A 46 1.00 -11.11 0.68
N GLY A 47 1.37 -12.33 0.26
CA GLY A 47 1.21 -13.54 1.07
C GLY A 47 -0.22 -14.09 1.14
N CYS A 48 -1.15 -13.53 0.38
CA CYS A 48 -2.53 -14.00 0.27
C CYS A 48 -2.86 -14.44 -1.16
N SER A 49 -3.90 -15.25 -1.29
CA SER A 49 -4.45 -15.70 -2.56
C SER A 49 -5.92 -15.28 -2.70
N GLY A 50 -6.42 -15.27 -3.93
CA GLY A 50 -7.77 -14.79 -4.24
C GLY A 50 -7.84 -13.29 -4.48
N THR A 51 -9.04 -12.81 -4.77
CA THR A 51 -9.29 -11.44 -5.24
C THR A 51 -9.72 -10.49 -4.11
N GLY A 52 -10.45 -11.01 -3.12
CA GLY A 52 -11.05 -10.19 -2.06
C GLY A 52 -12.16 -9.27 -2.58
N THR A 53 -12.48 -8.26 -1.80
CA THR A 53 -13.48 -7.22 -2.10
C THR A 53 -12.79 -5.98 -2.65
N SER A 54 -13.40 -5.30 -3.62
CA SER A 54 -12.85 -4.07 -4.18
C SER A 54 -12.77 -2.97 -3.13
N GLY A 55 -11.62 -2.29 -3.04
CA GLY A 55 -11.42 -1.16 -2.12
C GLY A 55 -11.42 -1.53 -0.63
N TRP A 56 -11.26 -2.81 -0.31
CA TRP A 56 -11.02 -3.26 1.05
C TRP A 56 -9.53 -3.48 1.29
N ASP A 57 -9.13 -3.29 2.53
CA ASP A 57 -7.78 -3.54 2.99
C ASP A 57 -7.72 -4.84 3.77
N TYR A 58 -6.52 -5.44 3.81
CA TYR A 58 -6.34 -6.77 4.36
C TYR A 58 -5.10 -6.85 5.23
N CYS A 59 -5.19 -7.60 6.32
CA CYS A 59 -4.03 -7.85 7.15
C CYS A 59 -3.00 -8.71 6.40
N ALA A 60 -1.78 -8.20 6.25
CA ALA A 60 -0.65 -8.92 5.64
C ALA A 60 0.50 -9.04 6.63
N ARG A 61 1.46 -9.95 6.35
CA ARG A 61 2.65 -10.06 7.19
C ARG A 61 3.48 -8.78 7.10
N ALA A 62 3.88 -8.24 8.24
CA ALA A 62 4.59 -6.97 8.32
C ALA A 62 5.87 -6.90 7.48
N ASP A 63 6.59 -8.02 7.39
CA ASP A 63 7.86 -8.16 6.65
C ASP A 63 7.67 -8.31 5.13
N THR A 64 6.43 -8.41 4.64
CA THR A 64 6.13 -8.54 3.20
C THR A 64 5.59 -7.25 2.57
N VAL A 65 5.28 -6.24 3.38
CA VAL A 65 4.79 -4.95 2.90
C VAL A 65 5.97 -3.97 2.84
N PRO A 66 6.34 -3.45 1.66
CA PRO A 66 7.42 -2.48 1.55
C PRO A 66 7.12 -1.22 2.38
N THR A 67 8.14 -0.68 3.02
CA THR A 67 8.04 0.57 3.81
C THR A 67 8.34 1.76 2.93
N LEU A 68 7.69 2.90 3.19
CA LEU A 68 8.06 4.17 2.56
C LEU A 68 9.53 4.50 2.85
N ASP A 69 10.27 4.74 1.78
CA ASP A 69 11.69 5.08 1.79
C ASP A 69 11.85 6.53 1.32
N SER A 70 12.27 7.38 2.25
CA SER A 70 12.54 8.80 1.99
C SER A 70 14.00 9.07 1.59
N SER A 71 14.77 8.03 1.26
CA SER A 71 16.12 8.16 0.73
C SER A 71 16.11 8.08 -0.81
N PRO A 72 16.95 8.84 -1.53
CA PRO A 72 17.97 9.78 -1.03
C PRO A 72 17.40 11.18 -0.70
N GLY A 73 16.07 11.32 -0.65
CA GLY A 73 15.35 12.56 -0.39
C GLY A 73 15.10 13.38 -1.66
N ALA A 74 14.80 14.67 -1.53
CA ALA A 74 14.42 15.57 -2.64
C ALA A 74 15.43 15.65 -3.82
N ASN A 75 16.63 15.07 -3.67
CA ASN A 75 17.65 15.00 -4.71
C ASN A 75 17.59 13.72 -5.56
N GLY A 76 16.90 12.67 -5.12
CA GLY A 76 16.62 11.51 -5.95
C GLY A 76 15.41 11.84 -6.82
N LYS A 77 15.53 11.70 -8.15
CA LYS A 77 14.43 12.02 -9.10
C LYS A 77 14.38 11.08 -10.31
N SER A 78 14.96 9.89 -10.23
CA SER A 78 14.95 8.94 -11.36
C SER A 78 15.22 7.50 -10.93
N ASN A 79 14.60 6.55 -11.63
CA ASN A 79 14.79 5.11 -11.41
C ASN A 79 14.47 4.65 -9.98
N MET A 80 13.45 5.26 -9.37
CA MET A 80 13.03 4.96 -8.00
C MET A 80 12.29 3.63 -7.89
N ASP A 81 12.55 2.92 -6.80
CA ASP A 81 11.85 1.69 -6.44
C ASP A 81 10.43 1.95 -5.89
N ILE A 82 9.63 0.90 -5.76
CA ILE A 82 8.31 0.98 -5.11
C ILE A 82 8.47 1.51 -3.68
N CYS A 83 7.53 2.36 -3.26
CA CYS A 83 7.52 3.05 -1.98
C CYS A 83 8.66 4.04 -1.75
N GLN A 84 9.46 4.37 -2.77
CA GLN A 84 10.50 5.39 -2.69
C GLN A 84 9.95 6.76 -3.11
N GLY A 85 10.29 7.79 -2.34
CA GLY A 85 10.04 9.20 -2.66
C GLY A 85 11.35 9.97 -2.82
N ASP A 86 11.36 11.23 -3.23
CA ASP A 86 10.26 12.17 -3.52
C ASP A 86 10.08 12.29 -5.05
N CYS A 87 9.24 11.45 -5.67
CA CYS A 87 9.05 11.50 -7.13
C CYS A 87 8.23 12.74 -7.51
N ASP A 88 8.49 13.39 -8.64
CA ASP A 88 7.63 14.51 -9.10
C ASP A 88 6.72 14.08 -10.26
N ARG A 89 7.07 12.99 -10.96
CA ARG A 89 6.37 12.50 -12.16
C ARG A 89 6.62 11.01 -12.37
N ASP A 90 5.73 10.36 -13.11
CA ASP A 90 5.79 8.92 -13.39
C ASP A 90 7.16 8.46 -13.93
N SER A 91 7.82 9.28 -14.74
CA SER A 91 9.14 8.96 -15.31
C SER A 91 10.25 8.85 -14.27
N ASP A 92 10.03 9.32 -13.05
CA ASP A 92 11.01 9.26 -11.96
C ASP A 92 11.02 7.86 -11.33
N CYS A 93 9.95 7.09 -11.50
CA CYS A 93 9.79 5.74 -11.01
C CYS A 93 10.27 4.69 -12.02
N LYS A 94 10.63 3.50 -11.51
CA LYS A 94 10.92 2.33 -12.36
C LYS A 94 9.71 1.91 -13.19
N SER A 95 9.98 1.16 -14.27
CA SER A 95 8.94 0.60 -15.13
C SER A 95 7.89 -0.20 -14.32
N GLY A 96 6.62 -0.02 -14.67
CA GLY A 96 5.49 -0.63 -13.95
C GLY A 96 5.04 0.16 -12.71
N LEU A 97 5.69 1.27 -12.39
CA LEU A 97 5.32 2.16 -11.29
C LEU A 97 4.88 3.53 -11.82
N ARG A 98 4.16 4.26 -10.98
CA ARG A 98 3.75 5.65 -11.19
C ARG A 98 4.01 6.47 -9.93
N CYS A 99 4.16 7.77 -10.10
CA CYS A 99 4.32 8.65 -8.97
C CYS A 99 2.95 8.92 -8.34
N PHE A 100 2.72 8.36 -7.15
CA PHE A 100 1.50 8.61 -6.39
C PHE A 100 1.61 9.96 -5.69
N GLN A 101 1.06 10.97 -6.37
CA GLN A 101 0.91 12.33 -5.87
C GLN A 101 -0.01 12.35 -4.65
N ARG A 102 0.45 12.87 -3.51
CA ARG A 102 -0.31 12.81 -2.25
C ARG A 102 -0.16 14.05 -1.38
N ASP A 103 -1.24 14.40 -0.70
CA ASP A 103 -1.23 15.48 0.29
C ASP A 103 -0.87 14.99 1.69
N GLY A 104 -0.08 15.79 2.42
CA GLY A 104 0.21 15.57 3.85
C GLY A 104 0.79 14.19 4.14
N TYR A 105 0.01 13.34 4.81
CA TYR A 105 0.35 11.94 5.18
C TYR A 105 -0.66 10.92 4.64
N THR A 106 -1.37 11.26 3.56
CA THR A 106 -2.24 10.30 2.88
C THR A 106 -1.48 8.99 2.61
N THR A 107 -2.10 7.86 2.94
CA THR A 107 -1.50 6.54 2.80
C THR A 107 -1.17 6.25 1.34
N VAL A 108 0.00 5.65 1.09
CA VAL A 108 0.41 5.25 -0.25
C VAL A 108 -0.05 3.80 -0.48
N PRO A 109 -0.91 3.53 -1.48
CA PRO A 109 -1.40 2.18 -1.76
C PRO A 109 -0.26 1.18 -1.94
N GLY A 110 -0.34 0.06 -1.22
CA GLY A 110 0.65 -1.00 -1.27
C GLY A 110 1.95 -0.77 -0.49
N CYS A 111 2.07 0.37 0.21
CA CYS A 111 3.21 0.72 1.05
C CYS A 111 2.80 0.84 2.52
N SER A 112 3.76 0.72 3.42
CA SER A 112 3.57 0.91 4.86
C SER A 112 4.42 2.06 5.41
N GLY A 113 4.03 2.58 6.57
CA GLY A 113 4.71 3.71 7.20
C GLY A 113 4.13 5.06 6.77
N THR A 114 4.60 6.12 7.43
CA THR A 114 4.04 7.47 7.30
C THR A 114 4.70 8.29 6.19
N GLY A 115 5.97 8.04 5.90
CA GLY A 115 6.75 8.85 4.97
C GLY A 115 6.98 10.28 5.47
N THR A 116 7.31 11.17 4.54
CA THR A 116 7.53 12.60 4.77
C THR A 116 6.29 13.39 4.34
N SER A 117 5.94 14.44 5.09
CA SER A 117 4.80 15.29 4.73
C SER A 117 5.03 15.99 3.39
N GLY A 118 4.05 15.90 2.48
CA GLY A 118 4.08 16.57 1.18
C GLY A 118 5.10 16.00 0.19
N TRP A 119 5.57 14.77 0.42
CA TRP A 119 6.34 14.01 -0.56
C TRP A 119 5.45 13.01 -1.27
N ASP A 120 5.82 12.72 -2.52
CA ASP A 120 5.17 11.72 -3.33
C ASP A 120 6.02 10.47 -3.44
N TYR A 121 5.38 9.35 -3.75
CA TYR A 121 6.04 8.05 -3.68
C TYR A 121 5.66 7.19 -4.87
N CYS A 122 6.64 6.44 -5.38
CA CYS A 122 6.38 5.48 -6.44
C CYS A 122 5.49 4.34 -5.93
N ALA A 123 4.34 4.14 -6.55
CA ALA A 123 3.43 3.04 -6.28
C ALA A 123 3.18 2.25 -7.56
N ARG A 124 2.52 1.09 -7.48
CA ARG A 124 2.21 0.30 -8.67
C ARG A 124 1.29 1.10 -9.60
N ALA A 125 1.55 1.04 -10.90
CA ALA A 125 0.81 1.84 -11.88
C ALA A 125 -0.70 1.54 -11.90
N ASP A 126 -1.10 0.32 -11.52
CA ASP A 126 -2.49 -0.13 -11.42
C ASP A 126 -3.20 0.32 -10.14
N THR A 127 -2.46 0.79 -9.13
CA THR A 127 -3.01 1.39 -7.90
C THR A 127 -3.12 2.90 -7.98
N VAL A 128 -2.28 3.56 -8.79
CA VAL A 128 -2.32 5.01 -8.94
C VAL A 128 -3.44 5.39 -9.92
N PRO A 129 -4.47 6.15 -9.49
CA PRO A 129 -5.48 6.66 -10.40
C PRO A 129 -4.79 7.43 -11.53
N THR A 130 -5.15 7.13 -12.78
CA THR A 130 -4.76 8.00 -13.88
C THR A 130 -5.46 9.33 -13.64
N LEU A 131 -4.74 10.35 -13.19
CA LEU A 131 -5.16 11.73 -13.40
C LEU A 131 -5.16 11.90 -14.94
N ASP A 132 -6.33 11.67 -15.54
CA ASP A 132 -6.61 12.19 -16.87
C ASP A 132 -6.30 13.69 -16.84
N SER A 133 -5.63 14.13 -17.89
CA SER A 133 -4.96 15.43 -18.01
C SER A 133 -5.92 16.62 -17.98
#